data_AF-A0A1I4VA31-F1
#
_entry.id   AF-A0A1I4VA31-F1
#
_cell.length_a   1.000
_cell.length_b   1.000
_cell.length_c   1.000
_cell.angle_alpha   90.00
_cell.angle_beta   90.00
_cell.angle_gamma   90.00
#
_symmetry.space_group_name_H-M   'P 1'
#
loop_
_entity.id
_entity.type
_entity.pdbx_description
1 polymer ?
#
loop_
_entity_poly.entity_id
_entity_poly.type
_entity_poly.pdbx_seq_one_letter_code
_entity_poly.pdbx_strand_id
1 'polypeptide(L)'
;MNEVKKMLFLQQRFHILSLFSNSKSQCNITPAYAYAWFAGVYPSQSKTAVWHLPYKDQFEINDEAINSLHELLSDRWSAKNPIGFLELEGHLGFVHQGEVWSSVVEEIAGKSLIEQAFSTGGWNRSKLCKACRYLYLTNCLDADLWGVLLERTPELASVVTGEFGAGDICFE
;
A
#
# COMPACT_ATOMS: atom_id res chain seq x y z
N MET A 1 4.59 -20.66 15.10
CA MET A 1 5.76 -19.76 15.21
C MET A 1 5.23 -18.34 15.30
N ASN A 2 5.79 -17.50 16.17
CA ASN A 2 5.73 -16.02 16.16
C ASN A 2 4.75 -15.17 16.99
N GLU A 3 4.11 -15.64 18.07
CA GLU A 3 3.44 -14.69 19.00
C GLU A 3 4.41 -13.64 19.57
N VAL A 4 5.64 -14.04 19.92
CA VAL A 4 6.68 -13.11 20.38
C VAL A 4 7.04 -12.08 19.30
N LYS A 5 7.20 -12.50 18.04
CA LYS A 5 7.53 -11.57 16.95
C LYS A 5 6.37 -10.63 16.63
N LYS A 6 5.13 -11.10 16.74
CA LYS A 6 3.94 -10.27 16.61
C LYS A 6 3.88 -9.24 17.74
N MET A 7 4.16 -9.64 18.98
CA MET A 7 4.26 -8.71 20.12
C MET A 7 5.37 -7.66 19.89
N LEU A 8 6.56 -8.08 19.44
CA LEU A 8 7.66 -7.18 19.12
C LEU A 8 7.32 -6.23 17.96
N PHE A 9 6.62 -6.73 16.94
CA PHE A 9 6.12 -5.91 15.83
C PHE A 9 5.13 -4.85 16.34
N LEU A 10 4.17 -5.22 17.18
CA LEU A 10 3.21 -4.29 17.78
C LEU A 10 3.90 -3.25 18.67
N GLN A 11 4.89 -3.68 19.46
CA GLN A 11 5.70 -2.77 20.28
C GLN A 11 6.50 -1.79 19.41
N GLN A 12 7.14 -2.27 18.33
CA GLN A 12 7.88 -1.42 17.39
C GLN A 12 6.95 -0.44 16.67
N ARG A 13 5.76 -0.90 16.23
CA ARG A 13 4.71 -0.07 15.64
C ARG A 13 4.33 1.06 16.59
N PHE A 14 4.03 0.74 17.84
CA PHE A 14 3.70 1.73 18.87
C PHE A 14 4.83 2.76 19.05
N HIS A 15 6.07 2.29 19.13
CA HIS A 15 7.23 3.18 19.31
C HIS A 15 7.41 4.15 18.13
N ILE A 16 7.35 3.67 16.90
CA ILE A 16 7.49 4.49 15.67
C ILE A 16 6.39 5.55 15.60
N LEU A 17 5.14 5.13 15.83
CA LEU A 17 3.99 6.04 15.77
C LEU A 17 4.03 7.07 16.89
N SER A 18 4.48 6.69 18.10
CA SER A 18 4.68 7.62 19.21
C SER A 18 5.78 8.64 18.92
N LEU A 19 6.88 8.22 18.29
CA LEU A 19 7.96 9.11 17.90
C LEU A 19 7.51 10.12 16.82
N PHE A 20 6.75 9.66 15.83
CA PHE A 20 6.20 10.52 14.78
C PHE A 20 5.14 11.50 15.32
N SER A 21 4.32 11.07 16.27
CA SER A 21 3.26 11.92 16.86
C SER A 21 3.82 13.03 17.76
N ASN A 22 5.03 12.84 18.30
CA ASN A 22 5.61 13.78 19.23
C ASN A 22 6.43 14.86 18.50
N SER A 23 5.84 16.05 18.36
CA SER A 23 6.43 17.21 17.69
C SER A 23 7.73 17.73 18.31
N LYS A 24 8.07 17.30 19.54
CA LYS A 24 9.32 17.66 20.23
C LYS A 24 10.46 16.70 19.93
N SER A 25 10.18 15.56 19.30
CA SER A 25 11.17 14.56 18.94
C SER A 25 11.86 14.95 17.63
N GLN A 26 13.19 15.03 17.62
CA GLN A 26 13.99 15.23 16.40
C GLN A 26 14.10 13.92 15.59
N CYS A 27 12.99 13.22 15.38
CA CYS A 27 13.00 11.93 14.70
C CYS A 27 12.77 12.09 13.20
N ASN A 28 13.70 11.59 12.38
CA ASN A 28 13.62 11.58 10.90
C ASN A 28 12.63 10.53 10.36
N ILE A 29 11.48 10.37 11.02
CA ILE A 29 10.41 9.48 10.54
C ILE A 29 9.56 10.27 9.55
N THR A 30 9.56 9.84 8.28
CA THR A 30 8.75 10.48 7.26
C THR A 30 7.27 10.10 7.41
N PRO A 31 6.33 10.95 6.95
CA PRO A 31 4.91 10.61 6.93
C PRO A 31 4.62 9.28 6.23
N ALA A 32 5.28 9.01 5.09
CA ALA A 32 5.15 7.75 4.37
C ALA A 32 5.55 6.53 5.20
N TYR A 33 6.66 6.63 5.95
CA TYR A 33 7.13 5.55 6.80
C TYR A 33 6.20 5.33 8.00
N ALA A 34 5.78 6.39 8.67
CA ALA A 34 4.81 6.29 9.76
C ALA A 34 3.47 5.70 9.27
N TYR A 35 2.99 6.15 8.12
CA TYR A 35 1.77 5.65 7.50
C TYR A 35 1.86 4.15 7.17
N ALA A 36 2.99 3.68 6.65
CA ALA A 36 3.22 2.26 6.41
C ALA A 36 3.01 1.40 7.67
N TRP A 37 3.59 1.82 8.80
CA TRP A 37 3.40 1.15 10.09
C TRP A 37 1.98 1.29 10.64
N PHE A 38 1.31 2.42 10.40
CA PHE A 38 -0.07 2.64 10.80
C PHE A 38 -1.04 1.74 10.04
N ALA A 39 -0.94 1.71 8.71
CA ALA A 39 -1.88 1.04 7.81
C ALA A 39 -1.57 -0.46 7.58
N GLY A 40 -0.40 -0.94 8.04
CA GLY A 40 0.04 -2.32 7.83
C GLY A 40 0.61 -2.57 6.43
N VAL A 41 1.23 -1.55 5.83
CA VAL A 41 1.86 -1.60 4.51
C VAL A 41 3.36 -1.76 4.67
N TYR A 42 3.96 -2.72 3.97
CA TYR A 42 5.41 -2.89 3.99
C TYR A 42 6.11 -1.70 3.32
N PRO A 43 7.05 -1.01 3.99
CA PRO A 43 7.63 0.22 3.49
C PRO A 43 8.80 -0.01 2.51
N SER A 44 8.54 -0.66 1.36
CA SER A 44 9.56 -1.06 0.36
C SER A 44 10.42 0.09 -0.15
N GLN A 45 9.83 1.28 -0.24
CA GLN A 45 10.47 2.48 -0.79
C GLN A 45 11.21 3.32 0.28
N SER A 46 11.17 2.91 1.55
CA SER A 46 11.85 3.63 2.62
C SER A 46 13.35 3.36 2.62
N LYS A 47 14.15 4.38 2.30
CA LYS A 47 15.62 4.31 2.31
C LYS A 47 16.24 4.75 3.64
N THR A 48 15.48 5.43 4.49
CA THR A 48 16.01 6.10 5.70
C THR A 48 15.91 5.23 6.96
N ALA A 49 14.91 4.34 7.03
CA ALA A 49 14.64 3.54 8.23
C ALA A 49 14.48 2.05 7.89
N VAL A 50 15.35 1.21 8.46
CA VAL A 50 15.40 -0.24 8.21
C VAL A 50 14.71 -1.08 9.29
N TRP A 51 13.98 -0.45 10.23
CA TRP A 51 13.35 -1.14 11.38
C TRP A 51 12.25 -2.12 10.99
N HIS A 52 11.79 -2.08 9.75
CA HIS A 52 10.75 -2.94 9.21
C HIS A 52 11.28 -4.30 8.72
N LEU A 53 12.58 -4.40 8.41
CA LEU A 53 13.19 -5.61 7.81
C LEU A 53 12.95 -6.90 8.62
N PRO A 54 13.05 -6.91 9.97
CA PRO A 54 12.82 -8.14 10.73
C PRO A 54 11.38 -8.63 10.65
N TYR A 55 10.42 -7.77 10.29
CA TYR A 55 8.98 -7.99 10.42
C TYR A 55 8.25 -8.10 9.07
N LYS A 56 8.96 -8.42 7.97
CA LYS A 56 8.38 -8.48 6.62
C LYS A 56 7.08 -9.28 6.52
N ASP A 57 6.99 -10.41 7.22
CA ASP A 57 5.83 -11.30 7.31
C ASP A 57 4.68 -10.81 8.21
N GLN A 58 4.87 -9.71 8.95
CA GLN A 58 3.87 -9.16 9.87
C GLN A 58 3.02 -8.05 9.22
N PHE A 59 3.40 -7.56 8.05
CA PHE A 59 2.65 -6.55 7.32
C PHE A 59 1.50 -7.19 6.54
N GLU A 60 0.32 -6.54 6.56
CA GLU A 60 -0.87 -6.99 5.85
C GLU A 60 -0.67 -6.92 4.33
N ILE A 61 -0.05 -5.84 3.87
CA ILE A 61 0.37 -5.67 2.47
C ILE A 61 1.88 -5.87 2.44
N ASN A 62 2.30 -7.01 1.91
CA ASN A 62 3.71 -7.38 1.88
C ASN A 62 4.50 -6.63 0.79
N ASP A 63 5.81 -6.83 0.81
CA ASP A 63 6.77 -6.20 -0.11
C ASP A 63 6.47 -6.54 -1.58
N GLU A 64 6.16 -7.80 -1.86
CA GLU A 64 5.85 -8.29 -3.20
C GLU A 64 4.59 -7.61 -3.75
N ALA A 65 3.55 -7.45 -2.93
CA ALA A 65 2.32 -6.77 -3.30
C ALA A 65 2.56 -5.27 -3.58
N ILE A 66 3.33 -4.58 -2.74
CA ILE A 66 3.63 -3.16 -2.97
C ILE A 66 4.49 -2.95 -4.20
N ASN A 67 5.51 -3.77 -4.43
CA ASN A 67 6.37 -3.64 -5.59
C ASN A 67 5.63 -3.97 -6.88
N SER A 68 4.78 -5.01 -6.90
CA SER A 68 3.96 -5.32 -8.08
C SER A 68 2.96 -4.21 -8.43
N LEU A 69 2.32 -3.57 -7.44
CA LEU A 69 1.49 -2.39 -7.68
C LEU A 69 2.31 -1.21 -8.23
N HIS A 70 3.48 -0.95 -7.64
CA HIS A 70 4.38 0.12 -8.10
C HIS A 70 4.83 -0.08 -9.55
N GLU A 71 5.27 -1.30 -9.89
CA GLU A 71 5.66 -1.67 -11.25
C GLU A 71 4.49 -1.52 -12.23
N LEU A 72 3.30 -2.03 -11.87
CA LEU A 72 2.11 -1.89 -12.72
C LEU A 72 1.76 -0.43 -13.02
N LEU A 73 1.78 0.44 -12.01
CA LEU A 73 1.51 1.87 -12.20
C LEU A 73 2.59 2.54 -13.06
N SER A 74 3.86 2.22 -12.81
CA SER A 74 5.00 2.75 -13.56
C SER A 74 4.97 2.32 -15.04
N ASP A 75 4.70 1.05 -15.31
CA ASP A 75 4.65 0.49 -16.66
C ASP A 75 3.51 1.09 -17.48
N ARG A 76 2.31 1.20 -16.86
CA ARG A 76 1.13 1.77 -17.51
C ARG A 76 1.30 3.25 -17.81
N TRP A 77 1.92 3.98 -16.88
CA TRP A 77 2.28 5.38 -17.12
C TRP A 77 3.30 5.53 -18.25
N SER A 78 4.35 4.71 -18.25
CA SER A 78 5.38 4.70 -19.30
C SER A 78 4.79 4.35 -20.68
N ALA A 79 3.78 3.48 -20.72
CA ALA A 79 3.06 3.11 -21.94
C ALA A 79 2.03 4.17 -22.39
N LYS A 80 1.90 5.31 -21.69
CA LYS A 80 0.87 6.35 -21.93
C LYS A 80 -0.56 5.81 -21.94
N ASN A 81 -0.79 4.72 -21.19
CA ASN A 81 -2.09 4.10 -21.04
C ASN A 81 -2.49 4.17 -19.56
N PRO A 82 -2.94 5.35 -19.07
CA PRO A 82 -3.27 5.54 -17.68
C PRO A 82 -4.41 4.61 -17.28
N ILE A 83 -4.21 3.92 -16.16
CA ILE A 83 -5.14 2.94 -15.60
C ILE A 83 -5.99 3.62 -14.51
N GLY A 84 -7.28 3.28 -14.42
CA GLY A 84 -8.15 3.70 -13.31
C GLY A 84 -8.20 2.68 -12.17
N PHE A 85 -8.79 3.03 -11.01
CA PHE A 85 -8.89 2.09 -9.88
C PHE A 85 -9.69 0.83 -10.19
N LEU A 86 -10.81 0.93 -10.92
CA LEU A 86 -11.60 -0.25 -11.30
C LEU A 86 -10.79 -1.23 -12.18
N GLU A 87 -9.95 -0.68 -13.06
CA GLU A 87 -9.06 -1.48 -13.90
C GLU A 87 -7.93 -2.09 -13.06
N LEU A 88 -7.38 -1.37 -12.07
CA LEU A 88 -6.43 -1.91 -11.10
C LEU A 88 -7.04 -3.07 -10.29
N GLU A 89 -8.27 -2.91 -9.82
CA GLU A 89 -9.01 -3.97 -9.11
C GLU A 89 -9.17 -5.22 -10.01
N GLY A 90 -9.50 -5.03 -11.29
CA GLY A 90 -9.56 -6.13 -12.27
C GLY A 90 -8.21 -6.80 -12.51
N HIS A 91 -7.14 -6.03 -12.66
CA HIS A 91 -5.79 -6.55 -12.92
C HIS A 91 -5.16 -7.26 -11.72
N LEU A 92 -5.45 -6.81 -10.51
CA LEU A 92 -4.92 -7.37 -9.27
C LEU A 92 -5.74 -8.54 -8.72
N GLY A 93 -6.81 -8.94 -9.44
CA GLY A 93 -7.65 -10.07 -9.06
C GLY A 93 -8.46 -9.80 -7.80
N PHE A 94 -9.29 -8.74 -7.83
CA PHE A 94 -10.15 -8.39 -6.71
C PHE A 94 -11.03 -9.56 -6.24
N VAL A 95 -10.97 -9.86 -4.95
CA VAL A 95 -11.85 -10.83 -4.30
C VAL A 95 -12.98 -10.06 -3.62
N HIS A 96 -14.20 -10.13 -4.16
CA HIS A 96 -15.37 -9.54 -3.52
C HIS A 96 -16.05 -10.63 -2.69
N GLN A 97 -16.13 -10.46 -1.36
CA GLN A 97 -16.78 -11.41 -0.44
C GLN A 97 -16.29 -12.88 -0.53
N GLY A 98 -15.00 -13.10 -0.79
CA GLY A 98 -14.44 -14.45 -0.87
C GLY A 98 -14.58 -15.13 -2.23
N GLU A 99 -15.23 -14.48 -3.21
CA GLU A 99 -15.29 -14.93 -4.60
C GLU A 99 -14.34 -14.08 -5.46
N VAL A 100 -13.38 -14.75 -6.11
CA VAL A 100 -12.58 -14.14 -7.18
C VAL A 100 -13.53 -13.98 -8.37
N TRP A 101 -13.63 -12.78 -8.93
CA TRP A 101 -14.37 -12.56 -10.18
C TRP A 101 -13.63 -13.25 -11.34
N SER A 102 -13.73 -14.57 -11.47
CA SER A 102 -12.90 -15.35 -12.40
C SER A 102 -13.28 -15.14 -13.87
N SER A 103 -14.52 -14.72 -14.15
CA SER A 103 -15.05 -14.66 -15.52
C SER A 103 -14.44 -13.55 -16.38
N VAL A 104 -14.04 -12.43 -15.77
CA VAL A 104 -13.40 -11.29 -16.46
C VAL A 104 -11.87 -11.40 -16.39
N VAL A 105 -11.34 -11.97 -15.31
CA VAL A 105 -9.91 -12.05 -15.04
C VAL A 105 -9.23 -13.10 -15.93
N GLU A 106 -9.91 -14.19 -16.30
CA GLU A 106 -9.36 -15.17 -17.25
C GLU A 106 -9.19 -14.61 -18.67
N GLU A 107 -10.09 -13.72 -19.11
CA GLU A 107 -10.07 -13.13 -20.46
C GLU A 107 -9.08 -11.96 -20.56
N ILE A 108 -8.92 -11.15 -19.50
CA ILE A 108 -8.09 -9.92 -19.51
C ILE A 108 -6.68 -10.16 -18.94
N ALA A 109 -6.52 -11.00 -17.92
CA ALA A 109 -5.27 -11.09 -17.16
C ALA A 109 -4.44 -12.36 -17.45
N GLY A 110 -5.03 -13.41 -18.04
CA GLY A 110 -4.33 -14.67 -18.28
C GLY A 110 -3.93 -15.40 -16.98
N LYS A 111 -3.79 -16.74 -17.07
CA LYS A 111 -3.61 -17.62 -15.90
C LYS A 111 -2.44 -17.26 -14.97
N SER A 112 -1.37 -16.67 -15.51
CA SER A 112 -0.19 -16.29 -14.73
C SER A 112 -0.44 -15.13 -13.75
N LEU A 113 -1.34 -14.19 -14.06
CA LEU A 113 -1.65 -13.06 -13.18
C LEU A 113 -2.59 -13.49 -12.04
N ILE A 114 -3.45 -14.48 -12.28
CA ILE A 114 -4.33 -15.05 -11.25
C ILE A 114 -3.49 -15.72 -10.16
N GLU A 115 -2.48 -16.53 -10.52
CA GLU A 115 -1.57 -17.15 -9.53
C GLU A 115 -0.77 -16.12 -8.72
N GLN A 116 -0.36 -14.99 -9.32
CA GLN A 116 0.30 -13.89 -8.60
C GLN A 116 -0.63 -13.14 -7.64
N ALA A 117 -1.90 -12.93 -8.02
CA ALA A 117 -2.92 -12.34 -7.16
C ALA A 117 -3.22 -13.21 -5.92
N PHE A 118 -3.18 -14.54 -6.08
CA PHE A 118 -3.32 -15.47 -4.95
C PHE A 118 -2.08 -15.49 -4.04
N SER A 119 -0.87 -15.33 -4.59
CA SER A 119 0.37 -15.30 -3.82
C SER A 119 0.52 -14.03 -2.95
N THR A 120 -0.12 -12.92 -3.35
CA THR A 120 -0.08 -11.62 -2.62
C THR A 120 -1.12 -11.51 -1.49
N GLY A 121 -1.84 -12.59 -1.16
CA GLY A 121 -2.80 -12.61 -0.05
C GLY A 121 -4.14 -11.92 -0.36
N GLY A 122 -4.49 -11.79 -1.64
CA GLY A 122 -5.75 -11.26 -2.14
C GLY A 122 -5.89 -9.74 -1.96
N TRP A 123 -6.03 -9.02 -3.07
CA TRP A 123 -6.35 -7.59 -3.05
C TRP A 123 -7.83 -7.36 -2.75
N ASN A 124 -8.07 -6.32 -1.96
CA ASN A 124 -9.40 -5.74 -1.77
C ASN A 124 -9.28 -4.21 -1.80
N ARG A 125 -10.41 -3.50 -1.85
CA ARG A 125 -10.44 -2.05 -2.03
C ARG A 125 -9.71 -1.32 -0.92
N SER A 126 -9.83 -1.79 0.33
CA SER A 126 -9.12 -1.24 1.48
C SER A 126 -7.61 -1.38 1.34
N LYS A 127 -7.11 -2.57 1.00
CA LYS A 127 -5.67 -2.80 0.75
C LYS A 127 -5.15 -1.95 -0.39
N LEU A 128 -5.88 -1.89 -1.52
CA LEU A 128 -5.48 -1.09 -2.68
C LEU A 128 -5.40 0.40 -2.31
N CYS A 129 -6.41 0.93 -1.62
CA CYS A 129 -6.40 2.32 -1.14
C CYS A 129 -5.21 2.58 -0.20
N LYS A 130 -4.95 1.67 0.74
CA LYS A 130 -3.82 1.80 1.67
C LYS A 130 -2.48 1.81 0.92
N ALA A 131 -2.31 0.91 -0.05
CA ALA A 131 -1.10 0.80 -0.86
C ALA A 131 -0.90 2.04 -1.75
N CYS A 132 -1.93 2.50 -2.45
CA CYS A 132 -1.89 3.73 -3.25
C CYS A 132 -1.55 4.95 -2.39
N ARG A 133 -2.18 5.11 -1.22
CA ARG A 133 -1.87 6.18 -0.27
C ARG A 133 -0.41 6.12 0.19
N TYR A 134 0.11 4.94 0.49
CA TYR A 134 1.52 4.77 0.83
C TYR A 134 2.43 5.23 -0.33
N LEU A 135 2.20 4.74 -1.55
CA LEU A 135 3.01 5.13 -2.72
C LEU A 135 2.92 6.63 -3.00
N TYR A 136 1.74 7.24 -2.87
CA TYR A 136 1.55 8.69 -2.99
C TYR A 136 2.42 9.45 -1.96
N LEU A 137 2.36 9.08 -0.68
CA LEU A 137 3.14 9.71 0.38
C LEU A 137 4.66 9.53 0.20
N THR A 138 5.11 8.46 -0.45
CA THR A 138 6.54 8.26 -0.73
C THR A 138 7.07 9.19 -1.83
N ASN A 139 6.19 9.81 -2.62
CA ASN A 139 6.55 10.67 -3.75
C ASN A 139 7.51 9.98 -4.75
N CYS A 140 7.35 8.66 -4.94
CA CYS A 140 8.21 7.85 -5.81
C CYS A 140 7.66 7.72 -7.25
N LEU A 141 6.40 8.09 -7.47
CA LEU A 141 5.72 8.09 -8.77
C LEU A 141 5.41 9.54 -9.18
N ASP A 142 5.25 9.75 -10.49
CA ASP A 142 5.00 11.07 -11.08
C ASP A 142 3.70 11.72 -10.53
N ALA A 143 3.74 13.03 -10.27
CA ALA A 143 2.57 13.77 -9.82
C ALA A 143 1.44 13.78 -10.88
N ASP A 144 1.81 13.81 -12.16
CA ASP A 144 0.85 13.80 -13.27
C ASP A 144 0.14 12.44 -13.38
N LEU A 145 0.84 11.34 -13.04
CA LEU A 145 0.24 10.01 -12.96
C LEU A 145 -0.91 10.01 -11.95
N TRP A 146 -0.68 10.56 -10.75
CA TRP A 146 -1.71 10.64 -9.72
C TRP A 146 -2.87 11.53 -10.14
N GLY A 147 -2.60 12.64 -10.83
CA GLY A 147 -3.65 13.50 -11.39
C GLY A 147 -4.62 12.71 -12.28
N VAL A 148 -4.09 11.94 -13.23
CA VAL A 148 -4.92 11.15 -14.16
C VAL A 148 -5.61 9.97 -13.46
N LEU A 149 -4.89 9.25 -12.59
CA LEU A 149 -5.44 8.11 -11.85
C LEU A 149 -6.62 8.53 -10.96
N LEU A 150 -6.50 9.67 -10.29
CA LEU A 150 -7.49 10.17 -9.33
C LEU A 150 -8.66 10.91 -9.99
N GLU A 151 -8.46 11.55 -11.15
CA GLU A 151 -9.54 12.15 -11.93
C GLU A 151 -10.56 11.09 -12.36
N ARG A 152 -10.10 9.88 -12.67
CA ARG A 152 -10.93 8.72 -13.02
C ARG A 152 -11.62 8.07 -11.82
N THR A 153 -11.24 8.40 -10.59
CA THR A 153 -11.77 7.78 -9.36
C THR A 153 -11.84 8.80 -8.22
N PRO A 154 -12.72 9.81 -8.34
CA PRO A 154 -12.78 10.95 -7.43
C PRO A 154 -13.11 10.56 -5.99
N GLU A 155 -13.84 9.47 -5.77
CA GLU A 155 -14.24 9.02 -4.45
C GLU A 155 -13.07 8.51 -3.60
N LEU A 156 -11.96 8.12 -4.23
CA LEU A 156 -10.73 7.68 -3.54
C LEU A 156 -9.67 8.78 -3.51
N ALA A 157 -9.85 9.86 -4.27
CA ALA A 157 -8.88 10.95 -4.38
C ALA A 157 -8.59 11.60 -3.02
N SER A 158 -9.63 11.93 -2.24
CA SER A 158 -9.45 12.52 -0.90
C SER A 158 -8.72 11.57 0.05
N VAL A 159 -8.99 10.27 -0.05
CA VAL A 159 -8.35 9.25 0.78
C VAL A 159 -6.89 9.07 0.40
N VAL A 160 -6.52 9.07 -0.88
CA VAL A 160 -5.13 8.88 -1.31
C VAL A 160 -4.29 10.13 -1.06
N THR A 161 -4.84 11.32 -1.34
CA THR A 161 -4.08 12.59 -1.32
C THR A 161 -4.06 13.32 0.01
N GLY A 162 -4.92 12.93 0.97
CA GLY A 162 -4.96 13.58 2.26
C GLY A 162 -3.60 13.55 2.96
N GLU A 163 -3.22 14.63 3.62
CA GLU A 163 -2.01 14.68 4.43
C GLU A 163 -2.05 13.59 5.51
N PHE A 164 -0.88 13.14 5.97
CA PHE A 164 -0.77 12.22 7.10
C PHE A 164 0.13 12.85 8.15
N GLY A 165 -0.44 13.16 9.31
CA GLY A 165 0.21 13.84 10.41
C GLY A 165 -0.03 13.17 11.76
N ALA A 166 0.52 13.79 12.81
CA ALA A 166 0.43 13.29 14.17
C ALA A 166 -1.03 13.12 14.66
N GLY A 167 -1.96 13.96 14.18
CA GLY A 167 -3.37 13.91 14.57
C GLY A 167 -4.14 12.71 14.03
N ASP A 168 -3.61 12.02 13.02
CA ASP A 168 -4.24 10.83 12.43
C ASP A 168 -3.90 9.55 13.20
N ILE A 169 -2.96 9.61 14.15
CA ILE A 169 -2.51 8.44 14.90
C ILE A 169 -3.44 8.23 16.09
N CYS A 170 -4.28 7.20 15.97
CA CYS A 170 -5.08 6.65 17.05
C CYS A 170 -4.58 5.26 17.43
N PHE A 171 -4.39 5.03 18.73
CA PHE A 171 -4.12 3.70 19.28
C PHE A 171 -5.46 3.17 19.83
N GLU A 172 -6.13 2.32 19.06
CA GLU A 172 -7.32 1.56 19.51
C GLU A 172 -6.90 0.29 20.27
#